data_AF-A0A915ZGK5-F1
#
_entry.id   AF-A0A915ZGK5-F1
#
_cell.length_a   1.000
_cell.length_b   1.000
_cell.length_c   1.000
_cell.angle_alpha   90.00
_cell.angle_beta   90.00
_cell.angle_gamma   90.00
#
_symmetry.space_group_name_H-M   'P 1'
#
loop_
_entity.id
_entity.type
_entity.pdbx_description
1 polymer ?
#
loop_
_entity_poly.entity_id
_entity_poly.type
_entity_poly.pdbx_seq_one_letter_code
_entity_poly.pdbx_strand_id
1 'polypeptide(L)'
;MRNSYTQTQFDLRFNDILSKYEPYRSYLENKLYPSRNSWARYSIAKVFTAGAKSTQRVESINGVLKKHLDRGTLLKDLVKVVESELKKELQYTRIKDYYGLNPSVGLPSTFNTIFKEIDNILQAHLSLIPLSLQRTQME
;
A
#
# COMPACT_ATOMS: atom_id res chain seq x y z
N MET A 1 -0.86 -13.83 15.18
CA MET A 1 -2.29 -13.66 14.87
C MET A 1 -2.95 -12.90 16.01
N ARG A 2 -3.26 -11.61 15.87
CA ARG A 2 -3.92 -10.86 16.95
C ARG A 2 -4.87 -9.84 16.34
N ASN A 3 -6.12 -9.84 16.81
CA ASN A 3 -7.23 -8.92 16.47
C ASN A 3 -8.21 -9.44 15.39
N SER A 4 -8.83 -10.60 15.61
CA SER A 4 -10.22 -10.72 15.16
C SER A 4 -11.07 -9.87 16.12
N TYR A 5 -11.46 -8.67 15.71
CA TYR A 5 -12.42 -7.89 16.48
C TYR A 5 -13.68 -8.73 16.68
N THR A 6 -14.21 -8.76 17.90
CA THR A 6 -15.49 -9.41 18.18
C THR A 6 -16.62 -8.45 17.82
N GLN A 7 -17.79 -9.00 17.44
CA GLN A 7 -19.01 -8.21 17.20
C GLN A 7 -19.25 -7.17 18.30
N THR A 8 -19.05 -7.54 19.56
CA THR A 8 -19.18 -6.66 20.73
C THR A 8 -18.24 -5.45 20.67
N GLN A 9 -16.98 -5.63 20.26
CA GLN A 9 -16.03 -4.51 20.12
C GLN A 9 -16.38 -3.59 18.96
N PHE A 10 -16.93 -4.16 17.87
CA PHE A 10 -17.46 -3.36 16.77
C PHE A 10 -18.63 -2.49 17.23
N ASP A 11 -19.60 -3.07 17.97
CA ASP A 11 -20.79 -2.35 18.42
C ASP A 11 -20.44 -1.23 19.42
N LEU A 12 -19.50 -1.46 20.34
CA LEU A 12 -18.98 -0.42 21.24
C LEU A 12 -18.39 0.77 20.46
N ARG A 13 -17.52 0.50 19.48
CA ARG A 13 -16.95 1.55 18.63
C ARG A 13 -17.99 2.23 17.76
N PHE A 14 -19.01 1.49 17.31
CA PHE A 14 -20.10 2.08 16.53
C PHE A 14 -20.90 3.07 17.39
N ASN A 15 -21.16 2.75 18.65
CA ASN A 15 -21.81 3.68 19.59
C ASN A 15 -20.97 4.94 19.86
N ASP A 16 -19.64 4.82 19.91
CA ASP A 16 -18.76 6.00 19.99
C ASP A 16 -18.89 6.88 18.73
N ILE A 17 -19.01 6.28 17.54
CA ILE A 17 -19.25 6.99 16.28
C ILE A 17 -20.61 7.69 16.30
N LEU A 18 -21.66 7.02 16.79
CA LEU A 18 -22.99 7.62 16.93
C LEU A 18 -23.00 8.84 17.86
N SER A 19 -22.14 8.82 18.90
CA SER A 19 -21.98 9.93 19.83
C SER A 19 -21.17 11.07 19.23
N LYS A 20 -20.11 10.75 18.46
CA LYS A 20 -19.23 11.74 17.82
C LYS A 20 -19.89 12.43 16.61
N TYR A 21 -20.75 11.71 15.89
CA TYR A 21 -21.42 12.16 14.67
C TYR A 21 -22.94 12.22 14.87
N GLU A 22 -23.37 12.83 15.98
CA GLU A 22 -24.77 12.99 16.35
C GLU A 22 -25.64 13.55 15.20
N PRO A 23 -25.21 14.56 14.41
CA PRO A 23 -26.03 15.11 13.33
C PRO A 23 -26.37 14.08 12.22
N TYR A 24 -25.60 13.00 12.12
CA TYR A 24 -25.79 11.93 11.12
C TYR A 24 -26.30 10.63 11.74
N ARG A 25 -26.66 10.63 13.03
CA ARG A 25 -27.10 9.44 13.78
C ARG A 25 -28.20 8.68 13.05
N SER A 26 -29.21 9.39 12.54
CA SER A 26 -30.32 8.76 11.80
C SER A 26 -29.85 7.96 10.58
N TYR A 27 -28.87 8.47 9.82
CA TYR A 27 -28.32 7.72 8.69
C TYR A 27 -27.49 6.52 9.16
N LEU A 28 -26.65 6.72 10.18
CA LEU A 28 -25.78 5.67 10.71
C LEU A 28 -26.60 4.49 11.26
N GLU A 29 -27.64 4.77 12.03
CA GLU A 29 -28.51 3.75 12.63
C GLU A 29 -29.45 3.09 11.60
N ASN A 30 -30.06 3.88 10.73
CA ASN A 30 -31.12 3.36 9.85
C ASN A 30 -30.62 2.82 8.50
N LYS A 31 -29.43 3.23 8.05
CA LYS A 31 -28.88 2.82 6.74
C LYS A 31 -27.58 2.05 6.87
N LEU A 32 -26.63 2.55 7.66
CA LEU A 32 -25.29 1.99 7.72
C LEU A 32 -25.20 0.75 8.62
N TYR A 33 -25.81 0.79 9.81
CA TYR A 33 -25.77 -0.31 10.76
C TYR A 33 -26.51 -1.59 10.31
N PRO A 34 -27.68 -1.52 9.63
CA PRO A 34 -28.35 -2.73 9.14
C PRO A 34 -27.54 -3.47 8.06
N SER A 35 -26.72 -2.74 7.29
CA SER A 35 -25.87 -3.29 6.23
C SER A 35 -24.46 -3.68 6.70
N ARG A 36 -24.17 -3.63 8.01
CA ARG A 36 -22.83 -3.86 8.59
C ARG A 36 -22.19 -5.19 8.20
N ASN A 37 -22.98 -6.24 8.00
CA ASN A 37 -22.45 -7.54 7.56
C ASN A 37 -21.83 -7.49 6.15
N SER A 38 -22.22 -6.53 5.31
CA SER A 38 -21.71 -6.36 3.96
C SER A 38 -20.39 -5.58 3.91
N TRP A 39 -20.22 -4.55 4.76
CA TRP A 39 -19.07 -3.64 4.69
C TRP A 39 -18.10 -3.77 5.88
N ALA A 40 -18.56 -4.21 7.04
CA ALA A 40 -17.76 -4.41 8.26
C ALA A 40 -17.45 -5.89 8.53
N ARG A 41 -17.52 -6.74 7.50
CA ARG A 41 -17.35 -8.20 7.64
C ARG A 41 -16.04 -8.60 8.32
N TYR A 42 -14.97 -7.82 8.13
CA TYR A 42 -13.66 -8.05 8.77
C TYR A 42 -13.69 -7.80 10.30
N SER A 43 -14.53 -6.87 10.75
CA SER A 43 -14.66 -6.48 12.16
C SER A 43 -15.66 -7.33 12.92
N ILE A 44 -16.60 -7.94 12.19
CA ILE A 44 -17.76 -8.65 12.73
C ILE A 44 -17.55 -10.16 12.69
N ALA A 45 -17.03 -10.66 11.57
CA ALA A 45 -16.82 -12.08 11.36
C ALA A 45 -15.33 -12.43 11.55
N LYS A 46 -15.06 -13.61 12.11
CA LYS A 46 -13.71 -14.21 12.15
C LYS A 46 -13.28 -14.71 10.75
N VAL A 47 -13.50 -13.91 9.73
CA VAL A 47 -13.13 -14.22 8.35
C VAL A 47 -11.75 -13.64 8.11
N PHE A 48 -10.79 -14.53 7.86
CA PHE A 48 -9.46 -14.14 7.43
C PHE A 48 -9.58 -13.45 6.07
N THR A 49 -9.39 -12.13 6.07
CA THR A 49 -9.47 -11.27 4.90
C THR A 49 -8.11 -11.21 4.18
N ALA A 50 -7.43 -12.35 4.03
CA ALA A 50 -6.29 -12.41 3.13
C ALA A 50 -6.78 -12.17 1.70
N GLY A 51 -6.54 -10.95 1.22
CA GLY A 51 -7.05 -10.48 -0.05
C GLY A 51 -8.08 -9.35 0.05
N ALA A 52 -8.33 -8.77 1.23
CA ALA A 52 -8.91 -7.42 1.31
C ALA A 52 -7.92 -6.46 0.65
N LYS A 53 -8.08 -6.26 -0.67
CA LYS A 53 -7.24 -5.36 -1.45
C LYS A 53 -7.58 -3.95 -1.02
N SER A 54 -6.54 -3.19 -0.69
CA SER A 54 -6.62 -1.74 -0.48
C SER A 54 -7.54 -1.11 -1.54
N THR A 55 -8.44 -0.22 -1.12
CA THR A 55 -9.32 0.52 -2.05
C THR A 55 -8.52 1.43 -2.97
N GLN A 56 -7.26 1.74 -2.63
CA GLN A 56 -6.35 2.58 -3.40
C GLN A 56 -6.30 2.23 -4.89
N ARG A 57 -6.31 0.94 -5.26
CA ARG A 57 -6.26 0.56 -6.69
C ARG A 57 -7.54 0.96 -7.42
N VAL A 58 -8.69 0.67 -6.82
CA VAL A 58 -10.01 1.01 -7.41
C VAL A 58 -10.21 2.53 -7.43
N GLU A 59 -9.81 3.22 -6.36
CA GLU A 59 -9.85 4.68 -6.27
C GLU A 59 -8.92 5.35 -7.28
N SER A 60 -7.72 4.83 -7.49
CA SER A 60 -6.77 5.32 -8.50
C SER A 60 -7.37 5.19 -9.90
N ILE A 61 -7.88 4.00 -10.25
CA ILE A 61 -8.54 3.76 -11.54
C ILE A 61 -9.75 4.69 -11.71
N ASN A 62 -10.60 4.82 -10.70
CA ASN A 62 -11.76 5.72 -10.73
C ASN A 62 -11.33 7.19 -10.88
N GLY A 63 -10.22 7.59 -10.25
CA GLY A 63 -9.66 8.92 -10.39
C GLY A 63 -9.18 9.20 -11.82
N VAL A 64 -8.52 8.23 -12.45
CA VAL A 64 -8.11 8.33 -13.85
C VAL A 64 -9.33 8.40 -14.76
N LEU A 65 -10.32 7.52 -14.59
CA LEU A 65 -11.54 7.52 -15.41
C LEU A 65 -12.31 8.85 -15.29
N LYS A 66 -12.51 9.35 -14.06
CA LYS A 66 -13.22 10.62 -13.83
C LYS A 66 -12.53 11.83 -14.47
N LYS A 67 -11.20 11.82 -14.60
CA LYS A 67 -10.47 12.90 -15.30
C LYS A 67 -10.73 12.93 -16.81
N HIS A 68 -11.10 11.79 -17.40
CA HIS A 68 -11.27 11.64 -18.84
C HIS A 68 -12.74 11.51 -19.26
N LEU A 69 -13.67 11.42 -18.31
CA LEU A 69 -15.10 11.34 -18.55
C LEU A 69 -15.73 12.73 -18.39
N ASP A 70 -16.18 13.31 -19.49
CA ASP A 70 -17.11 14.44 -19.51
C ASP A 70 -18.50 14.01 -20.04
N ARG A 71 -19.49 14.90 -20.01
CA ARG A 71 -20.86 14.62 -20.48
C ARG A 71 -20.94 14.28 -21.99
N GLY A 72 -19.90 14.61 -22.77
CA GLY A 72 -19.85 14.42 -24.22
C GLY A 72 -18.88 13.31 -24.67
N THR A 73 -18.22 12.62 -23.74
CA THR A 73 -17.18 11.65 -24.05
C THR A 73 -17.78 10.44 -24.74
N LEU A 74 -17.37 10.20 -25.99
CA LEU A 74 -17.80 9.03 -26.73
C LEU A 74 -17.13 7.77 -26.16
N LEU A 75 -17.88 6.67 -26.13
CA LEU A 75 -17.39 5.38 -25.63
C LEU A 75 -16.08 4.94 -26.33
N LYS A 76 -15.97 5.19 -27.65
CA LYS A 76 -14.77 4.87 -28.43
C LYS A 76 -13.52 5.60 -27.94
N ASP A 77 -13.66 6.81 -27.40
CA ASP A 77 -12.55 7.62 -26.93
C ASP A 77 -12.17 7.24 -25.49
N LEU A 78 -13.17 6.85 -24.69
CA LEU A 78 -12.92 6.22 -23.38
C LEU A 78 -12.13 4.91 -23.51
N VAL A 79 -12.48 4.05 -24.47
CA VAL A 79 -11.76 2.79 -24.71
C VAL A 79 -10.28 3.04 -25.00
N LYS A 80 -9.96 4.02 -25.85
CA LYS A 80 -8.56 4.38 -26.15
C LYS A 80 -7.80 4.83 -24.90
N VAL A 81 -8.44 5.62 -24.03
CA VAL A 81 -7.83 6.06 -22.77
C VAL A 81 -7.55 4.85 -21.88
N VAL A 82 -8.51 3.95 -21.70
CA VAL A 82 -8.35 2.72 -20.90
C VAL A 82 -7.21 1.85 -21.44
N GLU A 83 -7.14 1.64 -22.75
CA GLU A 83 -6.07 0.87 -23.39
C GLU A 83 -4.70 1.53 -23.16
N SER A 84 -4.63 2.86 -23.23
CA SER A 84 -3.38 3.60 -23.01
C SER A 84 -2.87 3.47 -21.57
N GLU A 85 -3.78 3.50 -20.59
CA GLU A 85 -3.46 3.34 -19.17
C GLU A 85 -3.05 1.90 -18.84
N LEU A 86 -3.74 0.91 -19.42
CA LEU A 86 -3.35 -0.49 -19.29
C LEU A 86 -1.94 -0.74 -19.86
N LYS A 87 -1.59 -0.08 -20.97
CA LYS A 87 -0.25 -0.16 -21.55
C LYS A 87 0.81 0.45 -20.63
N LYS A 88 0.51 1.56 -19.96
CA LYS A 88 1.41 2.16 -18.95
C LYS A 88 1.62 1.23 -17.75
N GLU A 89 0.56 0.63 -17.23
CA GLU A 89 0.66 -0.36 -16.12
C GLU A 89 1.52 -1.57 -16.51
N LEU A 90 1.35 -2.08 -17.74
CA LEU A 90 2.16 -3.19 -18.26
C LEU A 90 3.64 -2.80 -18.37
N GLN A 91 3.95 -1.59 -18.85
CA GLN A 91 5.33 -1.12 -18.90
C GLN A 91 5.94 -0.96 -17.50
N TYR A 92 5.20 -0.37 -16.56
CA TYR A 92 5.65 -0.24 -15.18
C TYR A 92 5.92 -1.60 -14.54
N THR A 93 5.03 -2.58 -14.74
CA THR A 93 5.22 -3.95 -14.26
C THR A 93 6.47 -4.58 -14.84
N ARG A 94 6.70 -4.46 -16.16
CA ARG A 94 7.92 -4.97 -16.81
C ARG A 94 9.19 -4.35 -16.23
N ILE A 95 9.20 -3.04 -16.00
CA ILE A 95 10.34 -2.34 -15.42
C ILE A 95 10.57 -2.82 -13.98
N LYS A 96 9.50 -2.94 -13.19
CA LYS A 96 9.56 -3.45 -11.82
C LYS A 96 10.10 -4.88 -11.78
N ASP A 97 9.63 -5.75 -12.66
CA ASP A 97 10.09 -7.13 -12.76
C ASP A 97 11.56 -7.18 -13.20
N TYR A 98 11.96 -6.36 -14.17
CA TYR A 98 13.37 -6.23 -14.57
C TYR A 98 14.27 -5.84 -13.39
N TYR A 99 13.88 -4.86 -12.58
CA TYR A 99 14.63 -4.50 -11.37
C TYR A 99 14.57 -5.60 -10.30
N GLY A 100 13.46 -6.32 -10.18
CA GLY A 100 13.33 -7.45 -9.25
C GLY A 100 14.18 -8.66 -9.64
N LEU A 101 14.50 -8.81 -10.93
CA LEU A 101 15.42 -9.83 -11.44
C LEU A 101 16.90 -9.46 -11.28
N ASN A 102 17.21 -8.20 -10.94
CA ASN A 102 18.60 -7.80 -10.68
C ASN A 102 19.08 -8.44 -9.37
N PRO A 103 20.16 -9.26 -9.39
CA PRO A 103 20.69 -9.93 -8.19
C PRO A 103 21.11 -8.95 -7.08
N SER A 104 21.34 -7.67 -7.42
CA SER A 104 21.75 -6.62 -6.50
C SER A 104 20.65 -6.17 -5.54
N VAL A 105 19.38 -6.46 -5.82
CA VAL A 105 18.27 -6.14 -4.91
C VAL A 105 18.23 -7.20 -3.80
N GLY A 106 19.03 -6.98 -2.75
CA GLY A 106 19.13 -7.89 -1.60
C GLY A 106 20.49 -8.56 -1.42
N LEU A 107 21.51 -8.19 -2.20
CA LEU A 107 22.88 -8.59 -1.91
C LEU A 107 23.37 -7.86 -0.64
N PRO A 108 23.76 -8.57 0.44
CA PRO A 108 24.48 -7.92 1.54
C PRO A 108 25.69 -7.23 0.94
N SER A 109 25.90 -5.96 1.34
CA SER A 109 26.72 -4.97 0.66
C SER A 109 27.83 -5.59 -0.20
N THR A 110 27.66 -5.52 -1.53
CA THR A 110 28.70 -5.88 -2.51
C THR A 110 30.04 -5.20 -2.21
N PHE A 111 30.01 -4.15 -1.39
CA PHE A 111 31.15 -3.52 -0.76
C PHE A 111 32.12 -4.50 -0.09
N ASN A 112 31.64 -5.41 0.75
CA ASN A 112 32.51 -6.35 1.48
C ASN A 112 33.19 -7.37 0.56
N THR A 113 32.62 -7.63 -0.61
CA THR A 113 33.16 -8.59 -1.59
C THR A 113 34.07 -7.93 -2.61
N ILE A 114 33.70 -6.76 -3.13
CA ILE A 114 34.41 -6.07 -4.22
C ILE A 114 35.51 -5.14 -3.66
N PHE A 115 35.25 -4.47 -2.54
CA PHE A 115 36.14 -3.47 -1.96
C PHE A 115 36.82 -3.93 -0.68
N LYS A 116 36.97 -5.26 -0.51
CA LYS A 116 37.63 -5.87 0.66
C LYS A 116 39.01 -5.27 0.96
N GLU A 117 39.78 -4.99 -0.09
CA GLU A 117 41.12 -4.43 0.05
C GLU A 117 41.08 -2.97 0.55
N ILE A 118 40.07 -2.21 0.13
CA ILE A 118 39.82 -0.86 0.63
C ILE A 118 39.36 -0.89 2.09
N ASP A 119 38.45 -1.81 2.47
CA ASP A 119 38.03 -1.96 3.86
C ASP A 119 39.20 -2.34 4.77
N ASN A 120 40.13 -3.19 4.31
CA ASN A 120 41.36 -3.49 5.06
C ASN A 120 42.24 -2.24 5.26
N ILE A 121 42.39 -1.39 4.25
CA ILE A 121 43.15 -0.13 4.36
C ILE A 121 42.46 0.81 5.35
N LEU A 122 41.13 0.93 5.28
CA LEU A 122 40.36 1.78 6.18
C LEU A 122 40.45 1.28 7.63
N GLN A 123 40.39 -0.03 7.87
CA GLN A 123 40.59 -0.61 9.20
C GLN A 123 42.00 -0.37 9.76
N ALA A 124 43.02 -0.36 8.88
CA ALA A 124 44.40 -0.13 9.29
C ALA A 124 44.72 1.34 9.62
N HIS A 125 43.97 2.30 9.03
CA HIS A 125 44.30 3.73 9.11
C HIS A 125 43.25 4.58 9.84
N LEU A 126 42.03 4.07 10.06
CA LEU A 126 40.98 4.79 10.75
C LEU A 126 40.76 4.26 12.17
N SER A 127 40.57 5.19 13.10
CA SER A 127 40.08 4.88 14.44
C SER A 127 38.62 4.41 14.41
N LEU A 128 38.21 3.76 15.51
CA LEU A 128 36.90 3.09 15.63
C LEU A 128 35.68 3.98 15.31
N ILE A 129 35.77 5.28 15.61
CA ILE A 129 34.67 6.26 15.44
C ILE A 129 34.48 6.68 13.97
N PRO A 130 35.52 7.12 13.24
CA PRO A 130 35.41 7.36 11.80
C PRO A 130 34.97 6.13 11.00
N LEU A 131 35.46 4.94 11.38
CA LEU A 131 35.13 3.68 10.70
C LEU A 131 33.65 3.31 10.85
N SER A 132 33.09 3.48 12.05
CA SER A 132 31.67 3.20 12.27
C SER A 132 30.76 4.17 11.52
N LEU A 133 31.11 5.46 11.49
CA LEU A 133 30.34 6.47 10.75
C LEU A 133 30.31 6.19 9.24
N GLN A 134 31.45 5.79 8.66
CA GLN A 134 31.54 5.44 7.25
C GLN A 134 30.69 4.21 6.92
N ARG A 135 30.65 3.20 7.79
CA ARG A 135 29.82 2.01 7.59
C ARG A 135 28.33 2.32 7.63
N THR A 136 27.89 3.17 8.55
CA THR A 136 26.50 3.64 8.62
C THR A 136 26.05 4.41 7.37
N GLN A 137 26.98 5.03 6.63
CA GLN A 137 26.67 5.74 5.39
C GLN A 137 26.57 4.84 4.15
N MET A 138 27.03 3.59 4.25
CA MET A 138 27.03 2.62 3.14
C MET A 138 25.89 1.59 3.23
N GLU A 139 25.10 1.63 4.31
CA GLU A 139 23.83 0.90 4.48
C GLU A 139 22.66 1.73 3.95
#